data_AF-A0A6A6FUN0-F1
#
_entry.id   AF-A0A6A6FUN0-F1
#
_cell.length_a   1.000
_cell.length_b   1.000
_cell.length_c   1.000
_cell.angle_alpha   90.00
_cell.angle_beta   90.00
_cell.angle_gamma   90.00
#
_symmetry.space_group_name_H-M   'P 1'
#
loop_
_entity.id
_entity.type
_entity.pdbx_description
1 polymer ?
#
loop_
_entity_poly.entity_id
_entity_poly.type
_entity_poly.pdbx_seq_one_letter_code
_entity_poly.pdbx_strand_id
1 'polypeptide(L)'
;LSKVVPALALAGAASARIVGLAAPKVIVANETFTVTLLTENYIQSVKDLVAAFALTPRADADGYIGTEYLGSFYLGPDKSNVLTNITFEVTAPATNIGNYLNGVVTSLYGVSNGATTIQWTVPVTYGDEVSSEQV
;
A
#
# COMPACT_ATOMS: atom_id res chain seq x y z
N LEU A 1 -52.75 -9.42 -16.89
CA LEU A 1 -51.41 -10.03 -16.82
C LEU A 1 -50.49 -9.06 -16.08
N SER A 2 -50.27 -9.30 -14.79
CA SER A 2 -49.45 -8.43 -13.93
C SER A 2 -47.97 -8.65 -14.25
N LYS A 3 -47.26 -7.59 -14.67
CA LYS A 3 -45.83 -7.65 -14.96
C LYS A 3 -45.06 -7.51 -13.65
N VAL A 4 -44.60 -8.62 -13.10
CA VAL A 4 -43.62 -8.61 -12.00
C VAL A 4 -42.26 -8.31 -12.62
N VAL A 5 -41.73 -7.11 -12.35
CA VAL A 5 -40.34 -6.76 -12.71
C VAL A 5 -39.45 -7.38 -11.64
N PRO A 6 -38.51 -8.29 -11.97
CA PRO A 6 -37.54 -8.74 -10.99
C PRO A 6 -36.60 -7.57 -10.71
N ALA A 7 -36.63 -7.06 -9.47
CA ALA A 7 -35.61 -6.15 -8.98
C ALA A 7 -34.28 -6.91 -8.95
N LEU A 8 -33.45 -6.69 -9.96
CA LEU A 8 -32.08 -7.18 -9.99
C LEU A 8 -31.33 -6.41 -8.89
N ALA A 9 -31.19 -7.01 -7.71
CA ALA A 9 -30.31 -6.50 -6.69
C ALA A 9 -28.90 -6.54 -7.26
N LEU A 10 -28.40 -5.39 -7.75
CA LEU A 10 -26.96 -5.22 -7.96
C LEU A 10 -26.33 -5.36 -6.58
N ALA A 11 -25.88 -6.56 -6.24
CA ALA A 11 -24.83 -6.73 -5.27
C ALA A 11 -23.62 -5.98 -5.84
N GLY A 12 -23.54 -4.67 -5.57
CA GLY A 12 -22.37 -3.89 -5.91
C GLY A 12 -21.22 -4.57 -5.19
N ALA A 13 -20.29 -5.15 -5.95
CA ALA A 13 -19.03 -5.58 -5.38
C ALA A 13 -18.45 -4.34 -4.70
N ALA A 14 -18.35 -4.38 -3.37
CA ALA A 14 -17.73 -3.30 -2.62
C ALA A 14 -16.38 -3.04 -3.27
N SER A 15 -16.24 -1.87 -3.88
CA SER A 15 -15.02 -1.49 -4.55
C SER A 15 -14.18 -0.72 -3.56
N ALA A 16 -12.88 -0.93 -3.60
CA ALA A 16 -11.94 -0.35 -2.65
C ALA A 16 -10.71 0.13 -3.39
N ARG A 17 -10.00 1.06 -2.76
CA ARG A 17 -8.72 1.55 -3.27
C ARG A 17 -7.69 1.65 -2.14
N ILE A 18 -6.43 1.64 -2.52
CA ILE A 18 -5.31 1.92 -1.62
C ILE A 18 -5.18 3.44 -1.46
N VAL A 19 -5.09 3.91 -0.22
CA VAL A 19 -5.05 5.34 0.12
C VAL A 19 -3.90 5.76 1.01
N GLY A 20 -3.16 4.80 1.54
CA GLY A 20 -2.08 5.11 2.45
C GLY A 20 -1.09 3.99 2.63
N LEU A 21 -0.05 4.34 3.35
CA LEU A 21 1.03 3.49 3.80
C LEU A 21 1.12 3.62 5.31
N ALA A 22 1.37 2.51 5.99
CA ALA A 22 1.68 2.49 7.40
C ALA A 22 2.82 1.51 7.70
N ALA A 23 3.58 1.80 8.75
CA ALA A 23 4.65 0.94 9.24
C ALA A 23 4.91 1.19 10.74
N PRO A 24 5.62 0.27 11.43
CA PRO A 24 6.16 0.53 12.75
C PRO A 24 6.95 1.82 12.81
N LYS A 25 6.71 2.63 13.84
CA LYS A 25 7.45 3.87 14.11
C LYS A 25 8.94 3.63 14.35
N VAL A 26 9.28 2.49 14.94
CA VAL A 26 10.64 2.04 15.18
C VAL A 26 10.87 0.72 14.45
N ILE A 27 11.95 0.64 13.68
CA ILE A 27 12.45 -0.56 13.01
C ILE A 27 13.84 -0.91 13.54
N VAL A 28 14.26 -2.15 13.36
CA VAL A 28 15.56 -2.66 13.84
C VAL A 28 16.39 -3.14 12.64
N ALA A 29 17.67 -2.80 12.63
CA ALA A 29 18.57 -3.18 11.56
C ALA A 29 18.67 -4.71 11.41
N ASN A 30 18.58 -5.20 10.17
CA ASN A 30 18.54 -6.64 9.82
C ASN A 30 17.32 -7.41 10.35
N GLU A 31 16.31 -6.74 10.91
CA GLU A 31 15.07 -7.40 11.32
C GLU A 31 13.94 -7.18 10.31
N THR A 32 13.00 -8.12 10.31
CA THR A 32 11.78 -8.04 9.52
C THR A 32 10.75 -7.19 10.24
N PHE A 33 10.07 -6.33 9.50
CA PHE A 33 8.93 -5.55 9.97
C PHE A 33 7.79 -5.60 8.96
N THR A 34 6.58 -5.31 9.43
CA THR A 34 5.38 -5.33 8.60
C THR A 34 5.09 -3.94 8.03
N VAL A 35 5.00 -3.86 6.71
CA VAL A 35 4.46 -2.69 6.00
C VAL A 35 3.01 -2.95 5.63
N THR A 36 2.17 -1.95 5.82
CA THR A 36 0.73 -2.04 5.56
C THR A 36 0.30 -1.00 4.54
N LEU A 37 -0.39 -1.44 3.49
CA LEU A 37 -1.14 -0.54 2.62
C LEU A 37 -2.56 -0.40 3.17
N LEU A 38 -2.97 0.85 3.39
CA LEU A 38 -4.27 1.20 3.93
C LEU A 38 -5.31 1.25 2.81
N THR A 39 -6.46 0.64 3.02
CA THR A 39 -7.53 0.60 2.03
C THR A 39 -8.80 1.27 2.54
N GLU A 40 -9.61 1.78 1.61
CA GLU A 40 -10.92 2.36 1.92
C GLU A 40 -11.94 2.01 0.84
N ASN A 41 -13.23 2.20 1.16
CA ASN A 41 -14.31 2.09 0.19
C ASN A 41 -14.15 3.13 -0.92
N TYR A 42 -14.42 2.72 -2.15
CA TYR A 42 -14.31 3.55 -3.33
C TYR A 42 -15.44 3.28 -4.32
N ILE A 43 -15.85 4.32 -5.06
CA ILE A 43 -17.04 4.26 -5.92
C ILE A 43 -16.80 3.50 -7.24
N GLN A 44 -15.54 3.19 -7.59
CA GLN A 44 -15.17 2.46 -8.80
C GLN A 44 -14.23 1.31 -8.48
N SER A 45 -14.21 0.28 -9.33
CA SER A 45 -13.24 -0.80 -9.22
C SER A 45 -11.82 -0.33 -9.54
N VAL A 46 -10.85 -0.88 -8.82
CA VAL A 46 -9.42 -0.63 -9.02
C VAL A 46 -8.70 -1.95 -9.32
N LYS A 47 -7.70 -1.91 -10.20
CA LYS A 47 -6.75 -3.00 -10.43
C LYS A 47 -5.38 -2.57 -9.95
N ASP A 48 -5.05 -2.92 -8.73
CA ASP A 48 -3.74 -2.66 -8.12
C ASP A 48 -2.75 -3.71 -8.66
N LEU A 49 -1.67 -3.24 -9.30
CA LEU A 49 -0.77 -4.12 -10.04
C LEU A 49 0.45 -4.50 -9.19
N VAL A 50 1.14 -3.48 -8.67
CA VAL A 50 2.41 -3.66 -7.95
C VAL A 50 2.54 -2.61 -6.85
N ALA A 51 3.11 -3.05 -5.72
CA ALA A 51 3.63 -2.18 -4.68
C ALA A 51 5.15 -2.33 -4.61
N ALA A 52 5.87 -1.26 -4.28
CA ALA A 52 7.29 -1.32 -3.96
C ALA A 52 7.63 -0.43 -2.78
N PHE A 53 8.60 -0.86 -1.98
CA PHE A 53 8.99 -0.16 -0.75
C PHE A 53 10.49 0.10 -0.75
N ALA A 54 10.87 1.26 -0.22
CA ALA A 54 12.26 1.63 -0.01
C ALA A 54 12.40 2.56 1.19
N LEU A 55 13.57 2.54 1.82
CA LEU A 55 13.94 3.53 2.82
C LEU A 55 14.76 4.66 2.19
N THR A 56 14.61 5.86 2.74
CA THR A 56 15.34 7.06 2.32
C THR A 56 15.67 7.95 3.52
N PRO A 57 16.80 8.67 3.50
CA PRO A 57 17.11 9.67 4.51
C PRO A 57 16.26 10.95 4.39
N ARG A 58 15.51 11.13 3.29
CA ARG A 58 14.80 12.37 2.94
C ARG A 58 13.32 12.11 2.70
N ALA A 59 12.45 12.98 3.22
CA ALA A 59 11.01 12.91 2.99
C ALA A 59 10.61 13.30 1.56
N ASP A 60 11.39 14.17 0.92
CA ASP A 60 11.13 14.78 -0.38
C ASP A 60 11.88 14.03 -1.50
N ALA A 61 11.32 12.90 -1.92
CA ALA A 61 11.86 12.10 -3.01
C ALA A 61 10.88 12.08 -4.19
N ASP A 62 10.66 13.25 -4.81
CA ASP A 62 9.76 13.39 -5.96
C ASP A 62 10.20 12.48 -7.11
N GLY A 63 9.41 11.44 -7.39
CA GLY A 63 9.68 10.45 -8.43
C GLY A 63 10.68 9.35 -8.06
N TYR A 64 11.19 9.32 -6.82
CA TYR A 64 12.12 8.31 -6.34
C TYR A 64 11.62 7.73 -5.01
N ILE A 65 11.66 6.41 -4.85
CA ILE A 65 11.21 5.80 -3.59
C ILE A 65 12.34 5.70 -2.54
N GLY A 66 13.61 5.71 -2.92
CA GLY A 66 14.71 5.67 -1.95
C GLY A 66 15.90 4.88 -2.45
N THR A 67 16.98 4.90 -1.67
CA THR A 67 18.24 4.24 -2.00
C THR A 67 18.34 2.84 -1.42
N GLU A 68 17.62 2.56 -0.34
CA GLU A 68 17.59 1.27 0.34
C GLU A 68 16.33 0.50 -0.08
N TYR A 69 16.41 -0.25 -1.17
CA TYR A 69 15.28 -0.96 -1.75
C TYR A 69 14.91 -2.20 -0.91
N LEU A 70 13.64 -2.27 -0.47
CA LEU A 70 13.15 -3.35 0.38
C LEU A 70 12.40 -4.44 -0.41
N GLY A 71 12.01 -4.14 -1.65
CA GLY A 71 11.36 -5.11 -2.54
C GLY A 71 10.14 -4.56 -3.28
N SER A 72 9.61 -5.41 -4.16
CA SER A 72 8.39 -5.17 -4.93
C SER A 72 7.48 -6.39 -4.85
N PHE A 73 6.19 -6.14 -4.83
CA PHE A 73 5.17 -7.13 -4.57
C PHE A 73 4.07 -7.02 -5.62
N TYR A 74 3.81 -8.13 -6.31
CA TYR A 74 2.63 -8.25 -7.14
C TYR A 74 1.39 -8.25 -6.24
N LEU A 75 0.44 -7.35 -6.53
CA LEU A 75 -0.81 -7.28 -5.80
C LEU A 75 -1.84 -8.20 -6.46
N GLY A 76 -2.05 -8.00 -7.77
CA GLY A 76 -2.93 -8.85 -8.57
C GLY A 76 -4.38 -8.85 -8.09
N PRO A 77 -5.21 -9.75 -8.62
CA PRO A 77 -6.64 -9.78 -8.28
C PRO A 77 -6.91 -10.09 -6.79
N ASP A 78 -6.00 -10.79 -6.10
CA ASP A 78 -6.20 -11.23 -4.73
C ASP A 78 -5.96 -10.13 -3.69
N LYS A 79 -5.11 -9.15 -4.02
CA LYS A 79 -4.77 -8.00 -3.15
C LYS A 79 -5.18 -6.66 -3.77
N SER A 80 -6.16 -6.68 -4.66
CA SER A 80 -6.67 -5.49 -5.35
C SER A 80 -8.15 -5.34 -5.08
N ASN A 81 -8.63 -4.09 -4.99
CA ASN A 81 -10.06 -3.81 -4.78
C ASN A 81 -10.63 -4.51 -3.53
N VAL A 82 -9.82 -4.61 -2.47
CA VAL A 82 -10.19 -5.21 -1.18
C VAL A 82 -10.25 -4.15 -0.08
N LEU A 83 -11.25 -4.25 0.80
CA LEU A 83 -11.43 -3.33 1.93
C LEU A 83 -10.55 -3.68 3.14
N THR A 84 -9.94 -4.85 3.14
CA THR A 84 -8.97 -5.25 4.15
C THR A 84 -7.62 -4.65 3.80
N ASN A 85 -6.93 -4.09 4.80
CA ASN A 85 -5.56 -3.62 4.62
C ASN A 85 -4.62 -4.75 4.16
N ILE A 86 -3.62 -4.39 3.38
CA ILE A 86 -2.72 -5.36 2.74
C ILE A 86 -1.36 -5.28 3.41
N THR A 87 -0.87 -6.40 3.94
CA THR A 87 0.40 -6.46 4.66
C THR A 87 1.51 -7.14 3.84
N PHE A 88 2.74 -6.69 4.11
CA PHE A 88 3.97 -7.19 3.52
C PHE A 88 5.03 -7.30 4.60
N GLU A 89 5.79 -8.38 4.58
CA GLU A 89 7.01 -8.51 5.38
C GLU A 89 8.21 -8.03 4.57
N VAL A 90 8.96 -7.10 5.13
CA VAL A 90 10.19 -6.56 4.56
C VAL A 90 11.28 -6.53 5.62
N THR A 91 12.53 -6.65 5.21
CA THR A 91 13.68 -6.65 6.12
C THR A 91 14.40 -5.32 6.04
N ALA A 92 14.61 -4.67 7.19
CA ALA A 92 15.40 -3.45 7.25
C ALA A 92 16.87 -3.75 6.93
N PRO A 93 17.55 -2.91 6.14
CA PRO A 93 18.98 -3.08 5.89
C PRO A 93 19.79 -2.88 7.16
N ALA A 94 21.05 -3.35 7.15
CA ALA A 94 22.00 -3.14 8.23
C ALA A 94 22.36 -1.65 8.46
N THR A 95 22.09 -0.80 7.47
CA THR A 95 22.41 0.63 7.46
C THR A 95 21.28 1.45 8.07
N ASN A 96 21.58 2.23 9.12
CA ASN A 96 20.58 3.03 9.85
C ASN A 96 20.35 4.41 9.21
N ILE A 97 20.39 4.49 7.88
CA ILE A 97 20.38 5.77 7.13
C ILE A 97 18.95 6.16 6.72
N GLY A 98 18.01 5.21 6.72
CA GLY A 98 16.61 5.43 6.37
C GLY A 98 15.78 6.02 7.50
N ASN A 99 15.36 7.28 7.39
CA ASN A 99 14.45 7.92 8.36
C ASN A 99 13.00 7.98 7.85
N TYR A 100 12.76 7.54 6.62
CA TYR A 100 11.45 7.52 6.00
C TYR A 100 11.29 6.23 5.21
N LEU A 101 10.12 5.63 5.34
CA LEU A 101 9.65 4.56 4.47
C LEU A 101 8.78 5.16 3.38
N ASN A 102 9.17 4.93 2.14
CA ASN A 102 8.36 5.25 0.99
C ASN A 102 7.72 3.98 0.43
N GLY A 103 6.47 4.12 0.00
CA GLY A 103 5.73 3.10 -0.72
C GLY A 103 5.18 3.68 -2.00
N VAL A 104 5.34 2.97 -3.11
CA VAL A 104 4.73 3.31 -4.39
C VAL A 104 3.81 2.21 -4.83
N VAL A 105 2.62 2.56 -5.31
CA VAL A 105 1.66 1.62 -5.91
C VAL A 105 1.28 2.10 -7.29
N THR A 106 1.31 1.17 -8.25
CA THR A 106 0.78 1.40 -9.61
C THR A 106 -0.52 0.62 -9.78
N SER A 107 -1.56 1.32 -10.24
CA SER A 107 -2.92 0.80 -10.36
C SER A 107 -3.61 1.27 -11.64
N LEU A 108 -4.67 0.58 -12.04
CA LEU A 108 -5.57 0.97 -13.12
C LEU A 108 -6.97 1.24 -12.55
N TYR A 109 -7.51 2.43 -12.78
CA TYR A 109 -8.78 2.87 -12.22
C TYR A 109 -9.92 2.80 -13.24
N GLY A 110 -11.07 2.31 -12.77
CA GLY A 110 -12.33 2.33 -13.50
C GLY A 110 -12.36 1.44 -14.74
N VAL A 111 -13.46 1.54 -15.48
CA VAL A 111 -13.72 0.69 -16.67
C VAL A 111 -12.74 0.90 -17.81
N SER A 112 -12.20 2.12 -17.92
CA SER A 112 -11.26 2.51 -18.97
C SER A 112 -9.79 2.20 -18.63
N ASN A 113 -9.52 1.63 -17.45
CA ASN A 113 -8.18 1.27 -16.98
C ASN A 113 -7.21 2.46 -16.96
N GLY A 114 -7.63 3.59 -16.39
CA GLY A 114 -6.77 4.77 -16.26
C GLY A 114 -5.57 4.47 -15.36
N ALA A 115 -4.35 4.51 -15.90
CA ALA A 115 -3.14 4.21 -15.15
C ALA A 115 -2.79 5.34 -14.17
N THR A 116 -2.43 4.97 -12.95
CA THR A 116 -1.95 5.90 -11.93
C THR A 116 -0.83 5.25 -11.12
N THR A 117 0.11 6.07 -10.67
CA THR A 117 1.15 5.69 -9.73
C THR A 117 1.10 6.68 -8.58
N ILE A 118 0.90 6.18 -7.37
CA ILE A 118 0.79 6.98 -6.15
C ILE A 118 1.93 6.60 -5.23
N GLN A 119 2.55 7.61 -4.63
CA GLN A 119 3.63 7.46 -3.67
C GLN A 119 3.19 8.03 -2.32
N TRP A 120 3.53 7.32 -1.24
CA TRP A 120 3.38 7.75 0.13
C TRP A 120 4.71 7.68 0.86
N THR A 121 4.83 8.48 1.91
CA THR A 121 6.01 8.58 2.77
C THR A 121 5.57 8.63 4.21
N VAL A 122 6.13 7.76 5.06
CA VAL A 122 5.92 7.78 6.51
C VAL A 122 7.27 7.84 7.24
N PRO A 123 7.38 8.61 8.35
CA PRO A 123 8.63 8.74 9.09
C PRO A 123 8.87 7.51 9.97
N VAL A 124 10.06 6.89 9.86
CA VAL A 124 10.48 5.77 10.69
C VAL A 124 11.77 6.12 11.43
N THR A 125 12.06 5.40 12.50
CA THR A 125 13.31 5.55 13.25
C THR A 125 13.96 4.20 13.49
N TYR A 126 15.28 4.17 13.57
CA TYR A 126 16.00 2.96 13.97
C TYR A 126 16.12 2.92 15.49
N GLY A 127 15.87 1.74 16.08
CA GLY A 127 16.01 1.50 17.51
C GLY A 127 16.37 0.04 17.81
N ASP A 128 16.21 -0.35 19.07
CA ASP A 128 16.60 -1.67 19.58
C ASP A 128 15.46 -2.71 19.47
N GLU A 129 14.21 -2.28 19.32
CA GLU A 129 13.03 -3.14 19.19
C GLU A 129 12.02 -2.56 18.19
N VAL A 130 11.36 -3.45 17.42
CA VAL A 130 10.31 -3.04 16.48
C VAL A 130 9.08 -2.55 17.26
N SER A 131 8.62 -1.34 16.94
CA SER A 131 7.49 -0.72 17.66
C SER A 131 6.14 -1.35 17.30
N SER A 132 5.23 -1.40 18.27
CA SER A 132 3.81 -1.65 18.04
C SER A 132 3.05 -0.39 17.59
N GLU A 133 3.60 0.81 17.82
CA GLU A 133 3.04 2.08 17.33
C GLU A 133 3.26 2.17 15.81
N GLN A 134 2.22 2.54 15.07
CA GLN A 134 2.26 2.72 13.62
C GLN A 134 2.28 4.20 13.25
N VAL A 135 2.99 4.53 12.18
CA VAL A 135 3.02 5.85 11.51
C VAL A 135 2.35 5.79 10.14
#